data_AF-A0A7V4JFP4-F1
#
_entry.id   AF-A0A7V4JFP4-F1
#
_cell.length_a   1.000
_cell.length_b   1.000
_cell.length_c   1.000
_cell.angle_alpha   90.00
_cell.angle_beta   90.00
_cell.angle_gamma   90.00
#
_symmetry.space_group_name_H-M   'P 1'
#
loop_
_entity.id
_entity.type
_entity.pdbx_description
1 polymer ?
#
loop_
_entity_poly.entity_id
_entity_poly.type
_entity_poly.pdbx_seq_one_letter_code
_entity_poly.pdbx_strand_id
1 'polypeptide(L)'
;MTPLCTSGYQGQDAATWSARLLAHGIEVVVDVRNLPLSRKKGLSESQLRALLSERGIKYLHVKELGNPKVYRDALRDGLDFEEFARIFRGHLETKTATLEELSDLAMSHRVRILCYEENPKACHRSLVAESVARRRPDAIEVVHLQHGQRERPNPDHGQDLPEPQRQVRRDRMHGGY
;
A
#
# COMPACT_ATOMS: atom_id res chain seq x y z
N MET A 1 8.02 16.85 6.31
CA MET A 1 6.85 16.37 5.57
C MET A 1 6.57 14.94 5.98
N THR A 2 5.30 14.59 6.17
CA THR A 2 4.81 13.25 6.49
C THR A 2 4.70 12.43 5.19
N PRO A 3 5.30 11.23 5.11
CA PRO A 3 5.26 10.43 3.90
C PRO A 3 3.93 9.70 3.73
N LEU A 4 3.20 10.01 2.65
CA LEU A 4 2.08 9.21 2.16
C LEU A 4 2.61 8.16 1.18
N CYS A 5 2.73 6.94 1.66
CA CYS A 5 3.33 5.88 0.86
C CYS A 5 2.31 5.25 -0.10
N THR A 6 2.76 4.75 -1.25
CA THR A 6 1.93 3.96 -2.17
C THR A 6 2.62 2.65 -2.54
N SER A 7 1.86 1.60 -2.86
CA SER A 7 2.42 0.34 -3.36
C SER A 7 1.40 -0.43 -4.20
N GLY A 8 1.89 -1.12 -5.23
CA GLY A 8 1.18 -2.24 -5.85
C GLY A 8 1.54 -3.57 -5.19
N TYR A 9 0.78 -4.62 -5.50
CA TYR A 9 1.13 -6.00 -5.14
C TYR A 9 1.27 -6.93 -6.35
N GLN A 10 1.08 -6.43 -7.58
CA GLN A 10 1.36 -7.18 -8.81
C GLN A 10 2.78 -7.77 -8.73
N GLY A 11 2.96 -9.04 -9.08
CA GLY A 11 4.26 -9.73 -8.93
C GLY A 11 4.68 -10.17 -7.52
N GLN A 12 4.05 -9.73 -6.42
CA GLN A 12 4.33 -10.23 -5.05
C GLN A 12 3.23 -11.13 -4.49
N ASP A 13 3.58 -12.06 -3.60
CA ASP A 13 2.60 -12.74 -2.74
C ASP A 13 2.25 -11.89 -1.51
N ALA A 14 1.21 -12.30 -0.78
CA ALA A 14 0.71 -11.56 0.38
C ALA A 14 1.72 -11.47 1.53
N ALA A 15 2.53 -12.52 1.73
CA ALA A 15 3.50 -12.56 2.83
C ALA A 15 4.65 -11.60 2.58
N THR A 16 5.23 -11.64 1.38
CA THR A 16 6.30 -10.74 0.93
C THR A 16 5.81 -9.30 0.92
N TRP A 17 4.62 -9.05 0.37
CA TRP A 17 4.06 -7.69 0.32
C TRP A 17 3.78 -7.12 1.72
N SER A 18 3.18 -7.90 2.62
CA SER A 18 2.89 -7.45 3.99
C SER A 18 4.14 -7.29 4.86
N ALA A 19 5.18 -8.11 4.68
CA ALA A 19 6.45 -7.96 5.39
C ALA A 19 7.11 -6.59 5.11
N ARG A 20 7.00 -6.10 3.86
CA ARG A 20 7.51 -4.77 3.50
C ARG A 20 6.76 -3.64 4.21
N LEU A 21 5.47 -3.81 4.50
CA LEU A 21 4.71 -2.81 5.25
C LEU A 21 5.28 -2.63 6.67
N LEU A 22 5.63 -3.74 7.32
CA LEU A 22 6.25 -3.73 8.65
C LEU A 22 7.63 -3.06 8.63
N ALA A 23 8.47 -3.39 7.64
CA ALA A 23 9.78 -2.76 7.47
C ALA A 23 9.70 -1.23 7.30
N HIS A 24 8.59 -0.74 6.74
CA HIS A 24 8.31 0.67 6.57
C HIS A 24 7.49 1.30 7.72
N GLY A 25 7.20 0.56 8.79
CA GLY A 25 6.39 1.03 9.92
C GLY A 25 5.02 1.54 9.48
N ILE A 26 4.38 0.89 8.51
CA ILE A 26 3.04 1.30 8.05
C ILE A 26 2.02 0.91 9.11
N GLU A 27 1.19 1.87 9.52
CA GLU A 27 0.15 1.67 10.52
C GLU A 27 -1.22 1.41 9.88
N VAL A 28 -1.47 2.01 8.71
CA VAL A 28 -2.76 1.92 8.02
C VAL A 28 -2.56 1.65 6.54
N VAL A 29 -3.24 0.62 6.02
CA VAL A 29 -3.40 0.36 4.59
C VAL A 29 -4.76 0.89 4.15
N VAL A 30 -4.73 1.82 3.20
CA VAL A 30 -5.89 2.37 2.52
C VAL A 30 -5.98 1.72 1.14
N ASP A 31 -6.92 0.80 1.01
CA ASP A 31 -7.20 0.09 -0.23
C ASP A 31 -8.12 0.91 -1.12
N VAL A 32 -7.60 1.35 -2.27
CA VAL A 32 -8.35 2.14 -3.27
C VAL A 32 -8.72 1.29 -4.47
N ARG A 33 -8.80 -0.04 -4.33
CA ARG A 33 -9.38 -0.88 -5.38
C ARG A 33 -10.89 -0.66 -5.37
N ASN A 34 -11.50 -0.34 -6.52
CA ASN A 34 -12.97 -0.25 -6.59
C ASN A 34 -13.65 -1.58 -6.22
N LEU A 35 -13.03 -2.72 -6.59
CA LEU A 35 -13.40 -4.04 -6.06
C LEU A 35 -12.14 -4.70 -5.48
N PRO A 36 -12.04 -4.90 -4.16
CA PRO A 36 -10.86 -5.47 -3.51
C PRO A 36 -10.79 -7.00 -3.66
N LEU A 37 -11.04 -7.49 -4.87
CA LEU A 37 -10.92 -8.90 -5.25
C LEU A 37 -9.49 -9.17 -5.73
N SER A 38 -8.98 -10.37 -5.47
CA SER A 38 -7.70 -10.82 -5.99
C SER A 38 -7.71 -12.32 -6.20
N ARG A 39 -7.09 -12.78 -7.29
CA ARG A 39 -6.81 -14.20 -7.54
C ARG A 39 -5.59 -14.70 -6.77
N LYS A 40 -4.78 -13.79 -6.22
CA LYS A 40 -3.65 -14.14 -5.37
C LYS A 40 -4.14 -14.41 -3.95
N LYS A 41 -3.83 -15.60 -3.43
CA LYS A 41 -4.16 -16.01 -2.06
C LYS A 41 -3.66 -14.96 -1.06
N GLY A 42 -4.52 -14.52 -0.15
CA GLY A 42 -4.16 -13.56 0.90
C GLY A 42 -4.35 -12.09 0.53
N LEU A 43 -4.74 -11.76 -0.72
CA LEU A 43 -4.87 -10.39 -1.21
C LEU A 43 -6.32 -9.99 -1.58
N SER A 44 -7.30 -10.87 -1.35
CA SER A 44 -8.71 -10.46 -1.30
C SER A 44 -8.98 -9.70 -0.01
N GLU A 45 -10.00 -8.84 0.00
CA GLU A 45 -10.30 -7.97 1.16
C GLU A 45 -10.28 -8.70 2.51
N SER A 46 -11.06 -9.77 2.67
CA SER A 46 -11.21 -10.45 3.95
C SER A 46 -9.89 -11.07 4.43
N GLN A 47 -9.16 -11.72 3.51
CA GLN A 47 -7.88 -12.34 3.84
C GLN A 47 -6.80 -11.29 4.12
N LEU A 48 -6.79 -10.20 3.35
CA LEU A 48 -5.84 -9.11 3.51
C LEU A 48 -6.07 -8.37 4.84
N ARG A 49 -7.33 -8.09 5.18
CA ARG A 49 -7.72 -7.49 6.47
C ARG A 49 -7.25 -8.36 7.64
N ALA A 50 -7.46 -9.68 7.58
CA ALA A 50 -6.99 -10.61 8.60
C ALA A 50 -5.45 -10.60 8.72
N LEU A 51 -4.76 -10.75 7.59
CA LEU A 51 -3.29 -10.75 7.51
C LEU A 51 -2.66 -9.47 8.11
N LEU A 52 -3.26 -8.31 7.84
CA LEU A 52 -2.82 -7.02 8.35
C LEU A 52 -3.14 -6.85 9.83
N SER A 53 -4.32 -7.29 10.26
CA SER A 53 -4.72 -7.26 11.67
C SER A 53 -3.78 -8.08 12.55
N GLU A 54 -3.35 -9.26 12.11
CA GLU A 54 -2.34 -10.10 12.79
C GLU A 54 -1.00 -9.38 12.98
N ARG A 55 -0.73 -8.34 12.16
CA ARG A 55 0.50 -7.54 12.16
C ARG A 55 0.30 -6.18 12.83
N GLY A 56 -0.84 -5.92 13.45
CA GLY A 56 -1.17 -4.63 14.06
C GLY A 56 -1.42 -3.50 13.05
N ILE A 57 -1.62 -3.81 11.76
CA ILE A 57 -1.85 -2.84 10.70
C ILE A 57 -3.35 -2.72 10.44
N LYS A 58 -3.88 -1.50 10.52
CA LYS A 58 -5.30 -1.23 10.21
C LYS A 58 -5.52 -1.32 8.71
N TYR A 59 -6.67 -1.85 8.32
CA TYR A 59 -7.09 -1.92 6.91
C TYR A 59 -8.39 -1.13 6.71
N LEU A 60 -8.34 -0.16 5.80
CA LEU A 60 -9.48 0.65 5.39
C LEU A 60 -9.68 0.48 3.88
N HIS A 61 -10.88 0.09 3.46
CA HIS A 61 -11.25 0.07 2.06
C HIS A 61 -12.02 1.36 1.73
N VAL A 62 -11.53 2.11 0.74
CA VAL A 62 -12.13 3.39 0.32
C VAL A 62 -12.52 3.29 -1.14
N LYS A 63 -13.70 2.73 -1.37
CA LYS A 63 -14.23 2.44 -2.71
C LYS A 63 -14.42 3.71 -3.53
N GLU A 64 -14.76 4.81 -2.88
CA GLU A 64 -15.02 6.14 -3.45
C GLU A 64 -13.81 6.70 -4.19
N LEU A 65 -12.60 6.30 -3.81
CA LEU A 65 -11.34 6.70 -4.45
C LEU A 65 -10.83 5.65 -5.45
N GLY A 66 -11.59 4.57 -5.66
CA GLY A 66 -11.19 3.49 -6.53
C GLY A 66 -11.55 3.73 -7.99
N ASN A 67 -10.75 3.16 -8.89
CA ASN A 67 -10.96 3.28 -10.33
C ASN A 67 -12.22 2.51 -10.80
N PRO A 68 -13.32 3.16 -11.22
CA PRO A 68 -14.54 2.50 -11.71
C PRO A 68 -14.30 1.57 -12.90
N LYS A 69 -15.19 0.58 -13.10
CA LYS A 69 -15.03 -0.42 -14.17
C LYS A 69 -14.94 0.23 -15.55
N VAL A 70 -15.77 1.24 -15.82
CA VAL A 70 -15.81 1.94 -17.11
C VAL A 70 -14.45 2.51 -17.53
N TYR A 71 -13.69 3.10 -16.60
CA TYR A 71 -12.37 3.63 -16.92
C TYR A 71 -11.31 2.53 -17.04
N ARG A 72 -11.42 1.45 -16.25
CA ARG A 72 -10.54 0.28 -16.41
C ARG A 72 -10.71 -0.38 -17.77
N ASP A 73 -11.96 -0.51 -18.23
CA ASP A 73 -12.26 -1.04 -19.56
C ASP A 73 -11.71 -0.10 -20.64
N ALA A 74 -11.93 1.22 -20.52
CA ALA A 74 -11.40 2.19 -21.48
C ALA A 74 -9.86 2.16 -21.59
N LEU A 75 -9.14 2.09 -20.47
CA LEU A 75 -7.67 1.95 -20.47
C LEU A 75 -7.22 0.65 -21.17
N ARG A 76 -7.95 -0.45 -20.98
CA ARG A 76 -7.67 -1.72 -21.66
C ARG A 76 -7.94 -1.64 -23.16
N ASP A 77 -8.95 -0.88 -23.54
CA ASP A 77 -9.40 -0.72 -24.92
C ASP A 77 -8.60 0.39 -25.66
N GLY A 78 -7.58 0.97 -25.02
CA GLY A 78 -6.59 1.84 -25.65
C GLY A 78 -6.66 3.32 -25.29
N LEU A 79 -7.48 3.71 -24.31
CA LEU A 79 -7.50 5.09 -23.80
C LEU A 79 -6.10 5.48 -23.28
N ASP A 80 -5.61 6.63 -23.72
CA ASP A 80 -4.34 7.16 -23.25
C ASP A 80 -4.38 7.46 -21.74
N PHE A 81 -3.25 7.22 -21.05
CA PHE A 81 -3.20 7.38 -19.60
C PHE A 81 -3.33 8.84 -19.15
N GLU A 82 -2.83 9.81 -19.93
CA GLU A 82 -2.98 11.22 -19.59
C GLU A 82 -4.44 11.66 -19.72
N GLU A 83 -5.14 11.17 -20.75
CA GLU A 83 -6.57 11.40 -20.90
C GLU A 83 -7.36 10.77 -19.74
N PHE A 84 -7.08 9.50 -19.40
CA PHE A 84 -7.63 8.86 -18.22
C PHE A 84 -7.35 9.69 -16.96
N ALA A 85 -6.11 10.15 -16.76
CA ALA A 85 -5.72 10.89 -15.58
C ALA A 85 -6.47 12.23 -15.44
N ARG A 86 -6.72 12.92 -16.56
CA ARG A 86 -7.54 14.14 -16.59
C ARG A 86 -8.97 13.86 -16.12
N ILE A 87 -9.60 12.84 -16.70
CA ILE A 87 -10.98 12.44 -16.35
C ILE A 87 -11.06 11.98 -14.89
N PHE A 88 -10.12 11.14 -14.46
CA PHE A 88 -10.10 10.58 -13.11
C PHE A 88 -9.81 11.65 -12.05
N ARG A 89 -8.95 12.64 -12.32
CA ARG A 89 -8.79 13.79 -11.41
C ARG A 89 -10.09 14.57 -11.27
N GLY A 90 -10.83 14.81 -12.35
CA GLY A 90 -12.18 15.41 -12.27
C GLY A 90 -13.14 14.59 -11.42
N HIS A 91 -13.08 13.26 -11.51
CA HIS A 91 -13.83 12.37 -10.61
C HIS A 91 -13.42 12.52 -9.15
N LEU A 92 -12.12 12.59 -8.85
CA LEU A 92 -11.60 12.78 -7.49
C LEU A 92 -12.01 14.12 -6.88
N GLU A 93 -12.12 15.20 -7.67
CA GLU A 93 -12.62 16.49 -7.18
C GLU A 93 -14.11 16.43 -6.74
N THR A 94 -14.86 15.39 -7.12
CA THR A 94 -16.20 15.14 -6.56
C THR A 94 -16.19 14.41 -5.21
N LYS A 95 -15.02 13.98 -4.75
CA LYS A 95 -14.78 13.17 -3.53
C LYS A 95 -14.01 13.95 -2.46
N THR A 96 -14.23 15.26 -2.39
CA THR A 96 -13.47 16.16 -1.54
C THR A 96 -13.45 15.75 -0.08
N ALA A 97 -14.60 15.39 0.51
CA ALA A 97 -14.68 14.96 1.90
C ALA A 97 -13.79 13.73 2.18
N THR A 98 -13.89 12.69 1.34
CA THR A 98 -13.08 11.48 1.45
C THR A 98 -11.59 11.76 1.29
N LEU A 99 -11.21 12.70 0.42
CA LEU A 99 -9.81 13.09 0.24
C LEU A 99 -9.28 13.92 1.42
N GLU A 100 -10.10 14.75 2.07
CA GLU A 100 -9.74 15.44 3.31
C GLU A 100 -9.58 14.44 4.47
N GLU A 101 -10.52 13.50 4.64
CA GLU A 101 -10.41 12.43 5.65
C GLU A 101 -9.13 11.61 5.47
N LEU A 102 -8.77 11.27 4.23
CA LEU A 102 -7.52 10.57 3.94
C LEU A 102 -6.28 11.45 4.19
N SER A 103 -6.39 12.76 3.94
CA SER A 103 -5.33 13.73 4.28
C SER A 103 -5.11 13.80 5.79
N ASP A 104 -6.18 13.93 6.57
CA ASP A 104 -6.09 14.00 8.03
C ASP A 104 -5.59 12.67 8.63
N LEU A 105 -5.99 11.54 8.04
CA LEU A 105 -5.46 10.22 8.38
C LEU A 105 -3.96 10.14 8.12
N ALA A 106 -3.50 10.63 6.97
CA ALA A 106 -2.07 10.66 6.61
C ALA A 106 -1.25 11.58 7.52
N MET A 107 -1.86 12.61 8.10
CA MET A 107 -1.21 13.47 9.10
C MET A 107 -1.06 12.78 10.47
N SER A 108 -1.94 11.83 10.79
CA SER A 108 -2.01 11.17 12.10
C SER A 108 -1.35 9.79 12.14
N HIS A 109 -1.20 9.15 10.98
CA HIS A 109 -0.72 7.78 10.86
C HIS A 109 0.20 7.61 9.65
N ARG A 110 1.10 6.62 9.73
CA ARG A 110 1.88 6.18 8.55
C ARG A 110 1.00 5.40 7.59
N VAL A 111 0.42 6.11 6.63
CA VAL A 111 -0.54 5.56 5.65
C VAL A 111 0.13 4.99 4.41
N ARG A 112 -0.39 3.86 3.96
CA ARG A 112 -0.11 3.23 2.67
C ARG A 112 -1.36 3.19 1.78
N ILE A 113 -1.30 3.79 0.60
CA ILE A 113 -2.31 3.57 -0.44
C ILE A 113 -1.97 2.31 -1.26
N LEU A 114 -2.94 1.41 -1.36
CA LEU A 114 -2.83 0.12 -2.04
C LEU A 114 -3.65 0.07 -3.34
N CYS A 115 -3.02 -0.45 -4.40
CA CYS A 115 -3.70 -0.90 -5.63
C CYS A 115 -3.07 -2.20 -6.15
N TYR A 116 -3.52 -2.70 -7.31
CA TYR A 116 -2.95 -3.89 -7.95
C TYR A 116 -1.59 -3.62 -8.60
N GLU A 117 -1.52 -2.68 -9.55
CA GLU A 117 -0.40 -2.50 -10.48
C GLU A 117 0.90 -2.18 -9.75
N GLU A 118 2.02 -2.77 -10.15
CA GLU A 118 3.30 -2.45 -9.52
C GLU A 118 3.83 -1.08 -9.96
N ASN A 119 3.70 -0.74 -11.24
CA ASN A 119 4.17 0.53 -11.77
C ASN A 119 3.27 1.71 -11.34
N PRO A 120 3.77 2.69 -10.57
CA PRO A 120 2.98 3.85 -10.16
C PRO A 120 2.72 4.84 -11.30
N LYS A 121 3.54 4.86 -12.36
CA LYS A 121 3.44 5.87 -13.43
C LYS A 121 2.14 5.79 -14.24
N ALA A 122 1.54 4.62 -14.28
CA ALA A 122 0.31 4.34 -15.03
C ALA A 122 -0.76 3.70 -14.13
N CYS A 123 -0.86 4.16 -12.88
CA CYS A 123 -1.81 3.64 -11.91
C CYS A 123 -2.60 4.78 -11.26
N HIS A 124 -3.90 4.56 -11.03
CA HIS A 124 -4.78 5.57 -10.41
C HIS A 124 -4.37 5.89 -8.97
N ARG A 125 -3.67 4.99 -8.27
CA ARG A 125 -3.22 5.23 -6.88
C ARG A 125 -2.33 6.47 -6.77
N SER A 126 -1.55 6.77 -7.81
CA SER A 126 -0.70 7.95 -7.85
C SER A 126 -1.54 9.22 -7.95
N LEU A 127 -2.59 9.18 -8.76
CA LEU A 127 -3.55 10.29 -8.86
C LEU A 127 -4.27 10.54 -7.53
N VAL A 128 -4.65 9.48 -6.81
CA VAL A 128 -5.22 9.60 -5.46
C VAL A 128 -4.20 10.22 -4.50
N ALA A 129 -2.99 9.68 -4.42
CA ALA A 129 -1.94 10.16 -3.51
C ALA A 129 -1.56 11.63 -3.79
N GLU A 130 -1.41 12.01 -5.06
CA GLU A 130 -1.21 13.40 -5.48
C GLU A 130 -2.36 14.30 -5.03
N SER A 131 -3.61 13.82 -5.15
CA SER A 131 -4.79 14.61 -4.79
C SER A 131 -4.90 14.81 -3.28
N VAL A 132 -4.47 13.84 -2.48
CA VAL A 132 -4.31 13.98 -1.03
C VAL A 132 -3.18 14.98 -0.72
N ALA A 133 -2.00 14.83 -1.31
CA ALA A 133 -0.87 15.72 -1.05
C ALA A 133 -1.16 17.18 -1.43
N ARG A 134 -1.90 17.43 -2.51
CA ARG A 134 -2.32 18.79 -2.91
C ARG A 134 -3.14 19.52 -1.84
N ARG A 135 -3.78 18.81 -0.92
CA ARG A 135 -4.56 19.41 0.18
C ARG A 135 -3.68 19.92 1.32
N ARG A 136 -2.44 19.43 1.40
CA ARG A 136 -1.43 19.82 2.40
C ARG A 136 -0.04 19.81 1.74
N PRO A 137 0.22 20.70 0.76
CA PRO A 137 1.40 20.62 -0.12
C PRO A 137 2.74 20.73 0.62
N ASP A 138 2.76 21.43 1.75
CA ASP A 138 3.97 21.60 2.58
C ASP A 138 4.08 20.55 3.71
N ALA A 139 3.06 19.71 3.88
CA ALA A 139 2.99 18.73 4.96
C ALA A 139 3.09 17.29 4.47
N ILE A 140 2.55 16.94 3.29
CA ILE A 140 2.50 15.56 2.81
C ILE A 140 3.40 15.37 1.58
N GLU A 141 4.28 14.38 1.64
CA GLU A 141 5.12 13.96 0.51
C GLU A 141 4.66 12.59 0.00
N VAL A 142 4.45 12.44 -1.31
CA VAL A 142 4.09 11.15 -1.91
C VAL A 142 5.34 10.30 -2.14
N VAL A 143 5.35 9.09 -1.59
CA VAL A 143 6.46 8.14 -1.74
C VAL A 143 5.98 6.83 -2.37
N HIS A 144 6.47 6.50 -3.57
CA HIS A 144 6.13 5.24 -4.23
C HIS A 144 7.13 4.15 -3.84
N LEU A 145 6.66 3.08 -3.19
CA LEU A 145 7.55 1.97 -2.84
C LEU A 145 7.35 0.83 -3.81
N GLN A 146 8.22 0.82 -4.82
CA GLN A 146 8.29 -0.22 -5.82
C GLN A 146 9.11 -1.41 -5.32
N HIS A 147 8.97 -2.56 -5.97
CA HIS A 147 9.78 -3.74 -5.74
C HIS A 147 11.28 -3.42 -5.82
N GLY A 148 12.07 -4.02 -4.94
CA GLY A 148 13.53 -3.89 -4.97
C GLY A 148 14.09 -2.51 -4.62
N GLN A 149 13.24 -1.51 -4.33
CA GLN A 149 13.72 -0.24 -3.79
C GLN A 149 14.12 -0.41 -2.33
N ARG A 150 15.32 0.08 -1.99
CA ARG A 150 15.87 0.03 -0.64
C ARG A 150 14.96 0.76 0.33
N GLU A 151 14.71 0.12 1.45
CA GLU A 151 13.97 0.70 2.55
C GLU A 151 14.75 1.90 3.12
N ARG A 152 14.11 3.05 3.27
CA ARG A 152 14.63 4.11 4.14
C ARG A 152 14.30 3.69 5.59
N PRO A 153 15.28 3.49 6.47
CA PRO A 153 15.02 3.17 7.86
C PRO A 153 14.16 4.26 8.51
N ASN A 154 13.19 3.87 9.33
CA ASN A 154 12.43 4.81 10.13
C ASN A 154 13.35 5.40 11.22
N PRO A 155 13.60 6.72 11.26
CA PRO A 155 14.41 7.33 12.32
C PRO A 155 13.73 7.27 13.70
N ASP A 156 12.43 7.01 13.76
CA ASP A 156 11.60 7.06 14.98
C ASP A 156 11.26 5.66 15.54
N HIS A 157 11.85 4.60 14.98
CA HIS A 157 11.81 3.26 15.58
C HIS A 157 13.18 2.93 16.18
N GLY A 158 13.34 3.33 17.44
CA GLY A 158 14.27 2.67 18.36
C GLY A 158 14.06 1.16 18.29
N GLN A 159 15.18 0.45 18.26
CA GLN A 159 15.32 -0.98 17.99
C GLN A 159 14.46 -1.83 18.92
N ASP A 160 13.64 -2.71 18.36
CA ASP A 160 13.26 -4.01 18.94
C ASP A 160 12.59 -4.87 17.85
N LEU A 161 13.39 -5.30 16.87
CA LEU A 161 13.04 -6.48 16.08
C LEU A 161 13.57 -7.69 16.86
N PRO A 162 12.74 -8.68 17.23
CA PRO A 162 13.22 -9.88 17.88
C PRO A 162 14.21 -10.60 16.95
N GLU A 163 15.40 -10.85 17.49
CA GLU A 163 16.50 -11.52 16.80
C GLU A 163 16.02 -12.86 16.19
N PRO A 164 16.33 -13.15 14.91
CA PRO A 164 15.91 -14.41 14.31
C PRO A 164 16.58 -15.56 15.05
N GLN A 165 15.76 -16.38 15.71
CA GLN A 165 16.21 -17.52 16.49
C GLN A 165 17.12 -18.41 15.63
N ARG A 166 18.43 -18.38 15.94
CA ARG A 166 19.44 -19.24 15.34
C ARG A 166 19.02 -20.68 15.60
N GLN A 167 18.64 -21.38 14.54
CA GLN A 167 18.30 -22.80 14.61
C GLN A 167 19.54 -23.57 15.11
N VAL A 168 19.50 -23.99 16.36
CA VAL A 168 20.56 -24.78 17.00
C VAL A 168 20.69 -26.08 16.22
N ARG A 169 21.80 -26.25 15.50
CA ARG A 169 22.18 -27.55 14.93
C ARG A 169 22.42 -28.49 16.11
N ARG A 170 21.54 -29.48 16.27
CA ARG A 170 21.79 -30.63 17.15
C ARG A 170 22.82 -31.52 16.47
N ASP A 171 24.09 -31.34 16.81
CA ASP A 171 25.09 -32.39 16.63
C ASP A 171 24.76 -33.52 17.60
N ARG A 172 24.30 -34.65 17.06
CA ARG A 172 24.09 -35.87 17.82
C ARG A 172 25.40 -36.67 17.77
N MET A 173 26.32 -36.33 18.67
CA MET A 173 27.33 -37.27 19.16
C MET A 173 26.58 -38.35 19.95
N HIS A 174 26.56 -39.58 19.46
CA HIS A 174 26.36 -40.78 20.29
C HIS A 174 27.52 -41.72 19.97
N GLY A 175 28.52 -41.70 20.86
CA GLY A 175 29.50 -42.76 20.99
C GLY A 175 28.99 -43.83 21.94
N GLY A 176 29.36 -45.07 21.64
CA GLY A 176 29.68 -46.14 22.61
C GLY A 176 28.51 -46.77 23.36
N TYR A 177 28.20 -48.03 23.04
CA TYR A 177 28.77 -49.18 23.74
C TYR A 177 29.07 -50.29 22.73
#